data_AF-A0A1F6KCW6-F1
#
_entry.id   AF-A0A1F6KCW6-F1
#
_cell.length_a   1.000
_cell.length_b   1.000
_cell.length_c   1.000
_cell.angle_alpha   90.00
_cell.angle_beta   90.00
_cell.angle_gamma   90.00
#
_symmetry.space_group_name_H-M   'P 1'
#
loop_
_entity.id
_entity.type
_entity.pdbx_description
1 polymer ?
#
loop_
_entity_poly.entity_id
_entity_poly.type
_entity_poly.pdbx_seq_one_letter_code
_entity_poly.pdbx_strand_id
1 'polypeptide(L)' 'MNWITTNIRFPEEEYMELKMEAAKKRKSVAAIIRERVLPKKKYKNKEVKLDKDLLEIQKAMIKENKGRNLTKALIEMRYE' A
#
# COMPACT_ATOMS: atom_id res chain seq x y z
N MET A 1 9.19 17.06 12.69
CA MET A 1 8.44 17.21 11.42
C MET A 1 8.63 18.64 10.96
N ASN A 2 9.44 18.88 9.92
CA ASN A 2 9.77 20.24 9.47
C ASN A 2 8.84 20.60 8.31
N TRP A 3 7.86 21.46 8.58
CA TRP A 3 6.89 21.96 7.61
C TRP A 3 7.20 23.44 7.39
N ILE A 4 7.44 23.81 6.13
CA ILE A 4 7.58 25.22 5.74
C ILE A 4 6.19 25.70 5.34
N THR A 5 5.67 26.69 6.05
CA THR A 5 4.39 27.32 5.73
C THR A 5 4.61 28.50 4.80
N THR A 6 3.97 28.49 3.65
CA THR A 6 3.97 29.61 2.71
C THR A 6 2.56 30.15 2.57
N ASN A 7 2.40 31.47 2.61
CA ASN A 7 1.12 32.12 2.34
C ASN A 7 1.02 32.43 0.84
N ILE A 8 -0.04 31.96 0.20
CA ILE A 8 -0.25 32.08 -1.26
C ILE A 8 -1.62 32.72 -1.46
N ARG A 9 -1.69 33.76 -2.29
CA ARG A 9 -2.95 34.42 -2.66
C ARG A 9 -3.51 33.79 -3.92
N PHE A 10 -4.81 33.51 -3.91
CA PHE A 10 -5.57 33.00 -5.04
C PHE A 10 -6.70 33.98 -5.41
N PRO A 11 -7.10 34.04 -6.69
CA PRO A 11 -8.39 34.59 -7.07
C PRO A 11 -9.53 33.93 -6.30
N GLU A 12 -10.60 34.69 -6.04
CA GLU A 12 -11.70 34.24 -5.18
C GLU A 12 -12.39 32.98 -5.72
N GLU A 13 -12.67 32.96 -7.02
CA GLU A 13 -13.31 31.83 -7.70
C GLU A 13 -12.49 30.55 -7.56
N GLU A 14 -11.19 30.62 -7.89
CA GLU A 14 -10.26 29.48 -7.78
C GLU A 14 -10.13 28.97 -6.33
N TYR A 15 -10.13 29.89 -5.37
CA TYR A 15 -10.08 29.52 -3.96
C TYR A 15 -11.37 28.83 -3.49
N MET A 16 -12.52 29.25 -4.00
CA MET A 16 -13.81 28.61 -3.72
C MET A 16 -13.84 27.18 -4.29
N GLU A 17 -13.36 27.00 -5.52
CA GLU A 17 -13.25 25.67 -6.14
C GLU A 17 -12.37 24.72 -5.30
N LEU A 18 -11.22 25.20 -4.84
CA LEU A 18 -10.33 24.43 -3.96
C LEU A 18 -11.00 24.03 -2.65
N LYS A 19 -11.81 24.91 -2.05
CA LYS A 19 -12.58 24.58 -0.84
C LYS A 19 -13.65 23.52 -1.11
N MET A 20 -14.36 23.62 -2.23
CA MET A 20 -15.34 22.60 -2.63
C MET A 20 -14.67 21.24 -2.85
N GLU A 21 -13.50 21.22 -3.49
CA GLU A 21 -12.72 20.00 -3.69
C GLU A 21 -12.24 19.39 -2.36
N ALA A 22 -11.75 20.24 -1.45
CA ALA A 22 -11.34 19.85 -0.10
C ALA A 22 -12.47 19.20 0.70
N ALA A 23 -13.67 19.80 0.65
CA ALA A 23 -14.86 19.24 1.28
C ALA A 23 -15.24 17.88 0.69
N LYS A 24 -15.30 17.77 -0.65
CA LYS A 24 -15.61 16.51 -1.35
C LYS A 24 -14.64 15.39 -0.98
N LYS A 25 -13.34 15.69 -0.88
CA LYS A 25 -12.29 14.72 -0.57
C LYS A 25 -12.07 14.49 0.93
N ARG A 26 -12.81 15.19 1.81
CA ARG A 26 -12.63 15.18 3.28
C ARG A 26 -11.17 15.45 3.70
N LYS A 27 -10.51 16.38 3.02
CA LYS A 27 -9.11 16.78 3.26
C LYS A 27 -9.03 18.29 3.51
N SER A 28 -7.93 18.75 4.11
CA SER A 28 -7.65 20.18 4.19
C SER A 28 -7.20 20.73 2.82
N VAL A 29 -7.45 22.01 2.59
CA VAL A 29 -6.98 22.72 1.37
C VAL A 29 -5.46 22.57 1.21
N ALA A 30 -4.72 22.71 2.30
CA ALA A 30 -3.26 22.52 2.31
C ALA A 30 -2.83 21.08 1.95
N ALA A 31 -3.64 20.06 2.26
CA ALA A 31 -3.35 18.68 1.84
C ALA A 31 -3.56 18.51 0.33
N ILE A 32 -4.63 19.07 -0.23
CA ILE A 32 -4.88 19.03 -1.68
C ILE A 32 -3.78 19.74 -2.46
N ILE A 33 -3.40 20.95 -2.02
CA ILE A 33 -2.33 21.72 -2.67
C ILE A 33 -1.02 20.92 -2.64
N ARG A 34 -0.65 20.33 -1.51
CA ARG A 34 0.55 19.49 -1.40
C ARG A 34 0.48 18.27 -2.31
N GLU A 35 -0.65 17.58 -2.37
CA GLU A 35 -0.83 16.41 -3.27
C GLU A 35 -0.68 16.79 -4.74
N ARG A 36 -1.05 18.02 -5.11
CA ARG A 36 -0.99 18.50 -6.48
C ARG A 36 0.39 19.02 -6.88
N VAL A 37 1.09 19.68 -5.95
CA VAL A 37 2.44 20.25 -6.18
C VAL A 37 3.53 19.19 -6.01
N LEU A 38 3.33 18.21 -5.14
CA LEU A 38 4.29 17.12 -5.00
C LEU A 38 4.27 16.24 -6.25
N PRO A 39 5.43 15.93 -6.84
CA PRO A 39 5.48 14.95 -7.92
C PRO A 39 4.92 13.63 -7.39
N LYS A 40 4.02 13.00 -8.15
CA LYS A 40 3.52 11.65 -7.84
C LYS A 40 4.74 10.77 -7.60
N LYS A 41 4.94 10.31 -6.37
CA LYS A 41 5.98 9.33 -6.05
C LYS A 41 5.73 8.14 -6.97
N LYS A 42 6.60 7.94 -7.96
CA LYS A 42 6.68 6.67 -8.65
C LYS A 42 7.09 5.67 -7.59
N TYR A 43 6.17 4.83 -7.14
CA TYR A 43 6.54 3.66 -6.36
C TYR A 43 7.49 2.88 -7.25
N LYS A 44 8.78 2.86 -6.91
CA LYS A 44 9.68 1.86 -7.48
C LYS A 44 9.09 0.54 -7.02
N ASN A 45 8.56 -0.25 -7.95
CA ASN A 45 8.22 -1.63 -7.65
C ASN A 45 9.50 -2.24 -7.08
N LYS A 46 9.49 -2.49 -5.76
CA LYS A 46 10.54 -3.30 -5.16
C LYS A 46 10.34 -4.65 -5.81
N GLU A 47 11.27 -5.09 -6.65
CA GLU A 47 11.32 -6.49 -7.07
C GLU A 47 11.49 -7.30 -5.78
N VAL A 48 10.37 -7.72 -5.22
CA VAL A 48 10.36 -8.63 -4.09
C VAL A 48 10.85 -9.95 -4.67
N LYS A 49 11.98 -10.47 -4.17
CA LYS A 49 12.54 -11.78 -4.54
C LYS A 49 11.70 -12.94 -3.98
N LEU A 50 10.37 -12.79 -3.99
CA LEU A 50 9.38 -13.72 -3.46
C LEU A 50 9.62 -15.14 -3.99
N ASP A 51 10.06 -15.25 -5.24
CA ASP A 51 10.30 -16.53 -5.88
C ASP A 51 11.38 -17.36 -5.20
N LYS A 52 12.45 -16.74 -4.69
CA LYS A 52 13.55 -17.47 -4.01
C LYS A 52 13.11 -17.96 -2.64
N ASP A 53 12.45 -17.10 -1.88
CA ASP A 53 11.98 -17.43 -0.53
C ASP A 53 10.90 -18.52 -0.59
N LEU A 54 9.99 -18.45 -1.58
CA LEU A 54 8.98 -19.47 -1.83
C LEU A 54 9.60 -20.82 -2.23
N LEU A 55 10.65 -20.81 -3.06
CA LEU A 55 11.37 -22.02 -3.47
C LEU A 55 12.07 -22.70 -2.29
N GLU A 56 12.65 -21.93 -1.37
CA GLU A 56 13.27 -22.49 -0.16
C GLU A 56 12.23 -23.11 0.77
N ILE A 57 11.12 -22.42 1.01
CA ILE A 57 10.01 -22.94 1.81
C ILE A 57 9.43 -24.22 1.19
N GLN A 58 9.24 -24.24 -0.13
CA GLN A 58 8.74 -25.41 -0.85
C GLN A 58 9.69 -26.62 -0.69
N LYS A 59 11.00 -26.42 -0.84
CA LYS A 59 12.00 -27.48 -0.67
C LYS A 59 12.00 -28.02 0.76
N ALA A 60 11.90 -27.14 1.76
CA ALA A 60 11.80 -27.53 3.16
C ALA A 60 10.53 -28.37 3.41
N MET A 61 9.37 -27.90 2.94
CA MET A 61 8.10 -28.61 3.08
C MET A 61 8.10 -29.99 2.42
N ILE A 62 8.65 -30.12 1.19
CA ILE A 62 8.75 -31.40 0.48
C ILE A 62 9.69 -32.36 1.21
N LYS A 63 10.79 -31.86 1.76
CA LYS A 63 11.76 -32.66 2.53
C LYS A 63 11.13 -33.21 3.81
N GLU A 64 10.40 -32.38 4.55
CA GLU A 64 9.78 -32.76 5.83
C GLU A 64 8.54 -33.66 5.64
N ASN A 65 7.80 -33.49 4.54
CA ASN A 65 6.52 -34.19 4.30
C ASN A 65 6.60 -35.22 3.17
N LYS A 66 7.79 -35.77 2.91
CA LYS A 66 8.02 -36.71 1.81
C LYS A 66 7.11 -37.95 1.94
N GLY A 67 6.31 -38.20 0.91
CA GLY A 67 5.39 -39.35 0.85
C GLY A 67 4.06 -39.16 1.61
N ARG A 68 3.79 -37.97 2.18
CA ARG A 68 2.52 -37.66 2.85
C ARG A 68 1.61 -36.84 1.96
N ASN A 69 0.33 -37.21 1.90
CA ASN A 69 -0.71 -36.34 1.34
C ASN A 69 -1.15 -35.35 2.44
N LEU A 70 -0.58 -34.15 2.40
CA LEU A 70 -0.83 -33.09 3.38
C LEU A 70 -2.31 -32.75 3.51
N THR A 71 -3.06 -32.77 2.40
CA THR A 71 -4.50 -32.49 2.40
C THR A 71 -5.26 -33.50 3.24
N LYS A 72 -4.90 -34.79 3.13
CA LYS A 72 -5.55 -35.86 3.90
C LYS A 72 -5.23 -35.74 5.40
N ALA A 73 -3.96 -35.47 5.74
CA ALA A 73 -3.52 -35.29 7.13
C ALA A 73 -4.19 -34.08 7.81
N LEU A 74 -4.36 -32.96 7.08
CA LEU A 74 -5.04 -31.77 7.59
C LEU A 74 -6.55 -31.98 7.78
N ILE A 75 -7.17 -32.83 6.94
CA ILE A 75 -8.57 -33.21 7.10
C ILE A 75 -8.73 -34.10 8.34
N GLU A 76 -7.86 -35.08 8.54
CA GLU A 76 -7.89 -35.95 9.73
C GLU A 76 -7.75 -35.14 11.03
N MET A 77 -6.80 -34.19 11.11
CA MET A 77 -6.65 -33.29 12.27
C MET A 77 -7.84 -32.37 12.54
N ARG A 78 -8.72 -32.13 11.56
CA ARG A 78 -9.91 -31.28 11.72
C ARG A 78 -11.11 -32.03 12.30
N TYR A 79 -11.15 -33.34 12.11
CA TYR A 79 -12.27 -34.19 12.50
C TYR A 79 -11.94 -35.12 13.69
N GLU A 80 -10.74 -34.98 14.27
CA GLU A 80 -10.44 -35.33 15.67
C GLU A 80 -10.96 -34.24 16.62
#